data_AF-A0A4V2ATX2-F1
#
_entry.id   AF-A0A4V2ATX2-F1
#
_cell.length_a   1.000
_cell.length_b   1.000
_cell.length_c   1.000
_cell.angle_alpha   90.00
_cell.angle_beta   90.00
_cell.angle_gamma   90.00
#
_symmetry.space_group_name_H-M   'P 1'
#
loop_
_entity.id
_entity.type
_entity.pdbx_description
1 polymer ?
#
loop_
_entity_poly.entity_id
_entity_poly.type
_entity_poly.pdbx_seq_one_letter_code
_entity_poly.pdbx_strand_id
1 'polypeptide(L)'
;MSHLTAEPGDVVTVSGLNLTSDLTVQVDDIDVPFIVTEKSYGTFIMPETSNPNAIGATFFTKDKVAFAQLALVSAQGAVNIPVMDVDPGIVCSDIIYHDPMGKLNVGTRNCSSTVPVCEEEGKVPCVTSNSYVPVNAGSLVALADKIRSGTSIGGVLGTLRDCSVDGDVGCVAVGPTFAAAVTSGASSKIISGQILAGISGTGSTLPASCLSDGATACMATASFPAADRSAFGGADIRSGITIAGVSGLLSGAPGACTTDGATGCITSLNFPAVDKLDKLSPLNAAKIRSSLIIAGVVGTLNDCSSEGAAGCVITGSYAAAQTTGAASKILSGQSIAGVSGNVTLPTAAKVLNATAYGVNGTGTTGTLTLPSAANVKTASALYGETGAQLTPSYSPDFPLAANVRSNDTVDGVTGTLL
;
A
#
# COMPACT_ATOMS: atom_id res chain seq x y z
N MET A 1 85.53 -46.73 48.33
CA MET A 1 84.64 -47.83 47.94
C MET A 1 83.73 -48.09 49.13
N SER A 2 82.51 -47.56 49.08
CA SER A 2 81.49 -47.77 50.11
C SER A 2 80.86 -49.13 49.83
N HIS A 3 81.37 -50.18 50.47
CA HIS A 3 80.68 -51.46 50.51
C HIS A 3 79.43 -51.23 51.38
N LEU A 4 78.26 -51.19 50.75
CA LEU A 4 76.94 -51.11 51.43
C LEU A 4 76.41 -52.52 51.79
N THR A 5 77.35 -53.47 51.83
CA THR A 5 77.22 -54.85 52.31
C THR A 5 78.05 -54.95 53.58
N ALA A 6 77.45 -55.42 54.66
CA ALA A 6 78.14 -55.74 55.90
C ALA A 6 77.90 -57.22 56.21
N GLU A 7 78.97 -57.96 56.46
CA GLU A 7 78.93 -59.32 56.97
C GLU A 7 78.76 -59.31 58.49
N PRO A 8 78.18 -60.37 59.10
CA PRO A 8 78.16 -60.48 60.55
C PRO A 8 79.57 -60.28 61.15
N GLY A 9 79.69 -59.33 62.08
CA GLY A 9 80.96 -58.92 62.68
C GLY A 9 81.60 -57.67 62.08
N ASP A 10 81.13 -57.20 60.91
CA ASP A 10 81.62 -55.94 60.33
C ASP A 10 81.22 -54.73 61.17
N VAL A 11 82.13 -53.75 61.25
CA VAL A 11 81.85 -52.46 61.88
C VAL A 11 81.17 -51.55 60.87
N VAL A 12 79.90 -51.23 61.12
CA VAL A 12 79.12 -50.30 60.30
C VAL A 12 79.24 -48.90 60.88
N THR A 13 79.86 -47.99 60.12
CA THR A 13 79.97 -46.57 60.48
C THR A 13 78.80 -45.78 59.92
N VAL A 14 78.15 -45.01 60.79
CA VAL A 14 76.96 -44.21 60.48
C VAL A 14 77.29 -42.75 60.70
N SER A 15 77.10 -41.93 59.66
CA SER A 15 77.18 -40.47 59.76
C SER A 15 75.79 -39.85 59.81
N GLY A 16 75.56 -38.92 60.74
CA GLY A 16 74.26 -38.26 60.92
C GLY A 16 74.38 -36.89 61.57
N LEU A 17 73.26 -36.33 62.01
CA LEU A 17 73.21 -35.10 62.81
C LEU A 17 72.55 -35.40 64.15
N ASN A 18 73.10 -34.85 65.22
CA ASN A 18 72.58 -34.98 66.60
C ASN A 18 72.45 -36.44 67.07
N LEU A 19 73.42 -37.29 66.74
CA LEU A 19 73.50 -38.63 67.31
C LEU A 19 73.75 -38.53 68.82
N THR A 20 72.97 -39.28 69.60
CA THR A 20 73.05 -39.31 71.06
C THR A 20 73.40 -40.70 71.57
N SER A 21 74.10 -40.80 72.70
CA SER A 21 74.62 -42.07 73.21
C SER A 21 73.53 -43.02 73.76
N ASP A 22 72.28 -42.57 73.81
CA ASP A 22 71.11 -43.34 74.23
C ASP A 22 70.36 -44.01 73.05
N LEU A 23 70.87 -43.85 71.84
CA LEU A 23 70.33 -44.53 70.67
C LEU A 23 70.64 -46.03 70.68
N THR A 24 69.69 -46.82 70.20
CA THR A 24 69.85 -48.25 69.94
C THR A 24 69.60 -48.53 68.47
N VAL A 25 70.32 -49.49 67.90
CA VAL A 25 70.12 -49.92 66.51
C VAL A 25 69.46 -51.28 66.54
N GLN A 26 68.42 -51.48 65.74
CA GLN A 26 67.81 -52.78 65.55
C GLN A 26 68.06 -53.24 64.11
N VAL A 27 68.54 -54.47 63.96
CA VAL A 27 68.72 -55.15 62.66
C VAL A 27 68.06 -56.51 62.76
N ASP A 28 67.07 -56.79 61.91
CA ASP A 28 66.30 -58.07 61.93
C ASP A 28 65.71 -58.39 63.31
N ASP A 29 65.09 -57.40 63.96
CA ASP A 29 64.58 -57.46 65.33
C ASP A 29 65.62 -57.64 66.44
N ILE A 30 66.92 -57.73 66.10
CA ILE A 30 68.03 -57.84 67.06
C ILE A 30 68.50 -56.44 67.48
N ASP A 31 68.38 -56.13 68.78
CA ASP A 31 68.94 -54.91 69.36
C ASP A 31 70.47 -55.00 69.43
N VAL A 32 71.14 -54.08 68.74
CA VAL A 32 72.59 -53.94 68.69
C VAL A 32 73.00 -52.64 69.39
N PRO A 33 74.04 -52.69 70.25
CA PRO A 33 74.61 -51.48 70.84
C PRO A 33 75.11 -50.53 69.75
N PHE A 34 74.67 -49.27 69.80
CA PHE A 34 75.19 -48.20 68.95
C PHE A 34 76.15 -47.33 69.76
N ILE A 35 77.41 -47.27 69.32
CA ILE A 35 78.47 -46.52 69.96
C ILE A 35 78.61 -45.20 69.23
N VAL A 36 78.08 -44.13 69.83
CA VAL A 36 78.26 -42.77 69.32
C VAL A 36 79.66 -42.28 69.69
N THR A 37 80.51 -42.08 68.69
CA THR A 37 81.85 -41.52 68.87
C THR A 37 81.83 -39.99 68.85
N GLU A 38 80.94 -39.39 68.05
CA GLU A 38 80.74 -37.95 67.93
C GLU A 38 79.27 -37.62 67.65
N LYS A 39 78.83 -36.37 67.84
CA LYS A 39 77.44 -35.96 67.52
C LYS A 39 77.04 -36.19 66.07
N SER A 40 78.01 -36.40 65.17
CA SER A 40 77.80 -36.70 63.76
C SER A 40 78.21 -38.11 63.35
N TYR A 41 78.79 -38.91 64.25
CA TYR A 41 79.27 -40.26 63.92
C TYR A 41 79.00 -41.27 65.02
N GLY A 42 78.56 -42.46 64.63
CA GLY A 42 78.50 -43.62 65.50
C GLY A 42 78.75 -44.90 64.75
N THR A 43 78.95 -45.98 65.49
CA THR A 43 79.25 -47.30 64.95
C THR A 43 78.41 -48.37 65.64
N PHE A 44 78.08 -49.43 64.92
CA PHE A 44 77.60 -50.68 65.51
C PHE A 44 78.22 -51.85 64.76
N ILE A 45 78.20 -53.02 65.39
CA ILE A 45 78.70 -54.26 64.79
C ILE A 45 77.51 -54.99 64.16
N MET A 46 77.60 -55.35 62.90
CA MET A 46 76.54 -56.09 62.21
C MET A 46 76.30 -57.43 62.92
N PRO A 47 75.07 -57.73 63.40
CA PRO A 47 74.80 -58.97 64.09
C PRO A 47 74.65 -60.13 63.09
N GLU A 48 74.75 -61.37 63.58
CA GLU A 48 74.25 -62.52 62.82
C GLU A 48 72.72 -62.42 62.73
N THR A 49 72.18 -62.24 61.53
CA THR A 49 70.73 -62.18 61.31
C THR A 49 70.20 -63.56 60.92
N SER A 50 69.01 -63.91 61.41
CA SER A 50 68.35 -65.17 61.04
C SER A 50 67.75 -65.10 59.64
N ASN A 51 67.47 -63.88 59.17
CA ASN A 51 66.97 -63.59 57.85
C ASN A 51 68.08 -63.03 56.94
N PRO A 52 68.52 -63.76 55.90
CA PRO A 52 69.48 -63.24 54.93
C PRO A 52 68.91 -62.10 54.08
N ASN A 53 67.62 -61.77 54.22
CA ASN A 53 66.94 -60.67 53.52
C ASN A 53 66.61 -59.48 54.44
N ALA A 54 67.21 -59.39 55.64
CA ALA A 54 67.05 -58.22 56.48
C ALA A 54 67.59 -56.98 55.76
N ILE A 55 66.68 -56.08 55.35
CA ILE A 55 67.04 -54.80 54.74
C ILE A 55 66.98 -53.72 55.81
N GLY A 56 68.15 -53.27 56.21
CA GLY A 56 68.31 -52.04 56.98
C GLY A 56 68.49 -52.17 58.49
N ALA A 57 68.98 -51.07 59.05
CA ALA A 57 69.14 -50.82 60.46
C ALA A 57 68.18 -49.69 60.85
N THR A 58 67.30 -49.96 61.79
CA THR A 58 66.39 -48.95 62.33
C THR A 58 66.96 -48.43 63.64
N PHE A 59 67.04 -47.12 63.77
CA PHE A 59 67.57 -46.46 64.95
C PHE A 59 66.41 -46.02 65.84
N PHE A 60 66.50 -46.39 67.12
CA PHE A 60 65.50 -46.11 68.13
C PHE A 60 66.08 -45.22 69.23
N THR A 61 65.28 -44.28 69.71
CA THR A 61 65.58 -43.55 70.94
C THR A 61 65.45 -44.46 72.17
N LYS A 62 65.88 -43.99 73.34
CA LYS A 62 65.70 -44.70 74.62
C LYS A 62 64.27 -45.15 74.89
N ASP A 63 63.29 -44.39 74.40
CA ASP A 63 61.85 -44.68 74.57
C ASP A 63 61.30 -45.63 73.48
N LYS A 64 62.17 -46.29 72.71
CA LYS A 64 61.82 -47.20 71.59
C LYS A 64 61.01 -46.54 70.48
N VAL A 65 61.21 -45.23 70.25
CA VAL A 65 60.67 -44.52 69.09
C VAL A 65 61.65 -44.61 67.92
N ALA A 66 61.22 -45.20 66.80
CA ALA A 66 62.02 -45.23 65.58
C ALA A 66 62.20 -43.80 65.04
N PHE A 67 63.44 -43.36 64.85
CA PHE A 67 63.72 -42.00 64.38
C PHE A 67 64.44 -41.95 63.04
N ALA A 68 65.16 -43.02 62.66
CA ALA A 68 65.82 -43.12 61.36
C ALA A 68 65.92 -44.58 60.91
N GLN A 69 66.01 -44.78 59.61
CA GLN A 69 66.27 -46.09 59.01
C GLN A 69 67.41 -45.94 58.01
N LEU A 70 68.44 -46.76 58.16
CA LEU A 70 69.53 -46.90 57.20
C LEU A 70 69.24 -48.14 56.37
N ALA A 71 69.17 -48.00 55.04
CA ALA A 71 69.10 -49.16 54.17
C ALA A 71 70.46 -49.89 54.18
N LEU A 72 70.42 -51.17 54.56
CA LEU A 72 71.55 -52.10 54.50
C LEU A 72 71.09 -53.27 53.66
N VAL A 73 71.92 -53.73 52.73
CA VAL A 73 71.61 -54.92 51.95
C VAL A 73 72.53 -56.01 52.45
N SER A 74 71.94 -57.08 53.01
CA SER A 74 72.67 -58.30 53.31
C SER A 74 73.33 -58.82 52.03
N ALA A 75 74.62 -59.17 52.11
CA ALA A 75 75.39 -59.67 50.97
C ALA A 75 74.81 -60.97 50.35
N GLN A 76 73.94 -61.67 51.09
CA GLN A 76 73.34 -62.95 50.68
C GLN A 76 71.91 -62.82 50.13
N GLY A 77 71.25 -61.66 50.31
CA GLY A 77 69.90 -61.41 49.82
C GLY A 77 69.91 -60.72 48.46
N ALA A 78 69.77 -61.49 47.38
CA ALA A 78 69.51 -60.95 46.04
C ALA A 78 68.09 -60.36 45.99
N VAL A 79 67.91 -59.15 46.49
CA VAL A 79 66.64 -58.43 46.36
C VAL A 79 66.58 -57.79 44.99
N ASN A 80 65.46 -58.01 44.29
CA ASN A 80 65.09 -57.40 43.00
C ASN A 80 64.89 -55.88 43.15
N ILE A 81 65.95 -55.13 43.48
CA ILE A 81 65.94 -53.68 43.35
C ILE A 81 65.87 -53.39 41.84
N PRO A 82 64.85 -52.68 41.36
CA PRO A 82 64.67 -52.45 39.93
C PRO A 82 65.86 -51.70 39.35
N VAL A 83 66.34 -52.16 38.20
CA VAL A 83 67.34 -51.43 37.41
C VAL A 83 66.59 -50.44 36.52
N MET A 84 66.80 -49.14 36.73
CA MET A 84 66.17 -48.07 35.95
C MET A 84 67.24 -47.10 35.45
N ASP A 85 67.21 -46.79 34.15
CA ASP A 85 68.04 -45.75 33.51
C ASP A 85 67.20 -44.48 33.34
N VAL A 86 67.03 -43.76 34.44
CA VAL A 86 66.11 -42.61 34.53
C VAL A 86 66.72 -41.51 35.39
N ASP A 87 66.37 -40.25 35.10
CA ASP A 87 66.76 -39.11 35.95
C ASP A 87 66.16 -39.29 37.36
N PRO A 88 66.94 -39.15 38.45
CA PRO A 88 66.41 -39.21 39.81
C PRO A 88 65.21 -38.27 40.03
N GLY A 89 65.14 -37.13 39.34
CA GLY A 89 64.06 -36.15 39.39
C GLY A 89 62.71 -36.61 38.83
N ILE A 90 62.66 -37.75 38.13
CA ILE A 90 61.38 -38.34 37.70
C ILE A 90 60.92 -39.51 38.56
N VAL A 91 61.79 -40.06 39.42
CA VAL A 91 61.52 -41.17 40.35
C VAL A 91 61.13 -40.63 41.72
N CYS A 92 60.12 -41.24 42.34
CA CYS A 92 59.64 -40.83 43.66
C CYS A 92 60.71 -40.99 44.76
N SER A 93 60.75 -40.05 45.70
CA SER A 93 61.79 -39.98 46.74
C SER A 93 61.80 -41.12 47.75
N ASP A 94 60.79 -41.99 47.70
CA ASP A 94 60.62 -43.21 48.48
C ASP A 94 61.00 -44.48 47.70
N ILE A 95 61.40 -44.36 46.43
CA ILE A 95 61.84 -45.49 45.58
C ILE A 95 63.36 -45.52 45.49
N ILE A 96 63.92 -46.69 45.80
CA ILE A 96 65.33 -47.03 45.69
C ILE A 96 65.53 -47.92 44.45
N TYR A 97 66.52 -47.61 43.61
CA TYR A 97 66.76 -48.33 42.35
C TYR A 97 68.25 -48.40 41.98
N HIS A 98 68.61 -49.31 41.09
CA HIS A 98 69.96 -49.36 40.49
C HIS A 98 69.96 -48.63 39.16
N ASP A 99 71.01 -47.85 38.88
CA ASP A 99 71.31 -47.50 37.49
C ASP A 99 71.91 -48.71 36.74
N PRO A 100 72.04 -48.66 35.41
CA PRO A 100 72.65 -49.75 34.63
C PRO A 100 74.10 -50.08 35.02
N MET A 101 74.77 -49.20 35.76
CA MET A 101 76.13 -49.43 36.28
C MET A 101 76.11 -50.10 37.66
N GLY A 102 74.93 -50.47 38.17
CA GLY A 102 74.73 -51.11 39.47
C GLY A 102 74.80 -50.13 40.65
N LYS A 103 74.93 -48.82 40.40
CA LYS A 103 74.95 -47.83 41.48
C LYS A 103 73.53 -47.60 41.98
N LEU A 104 73.37 -47.69 43.29
CA LEU A 104 72.11 -47.38 43.97
C LEU A 104 71.84 -45.87 43.92
N ASN A 105 70.64 -45.52 43.49
CA ASN A 105 70.09 -44.18 43.47
C ASN A 105 68.75 -44.17 44.21
N VAL A 106 68.41 -43.03 44.80
CA VAL A 106 67.08 -42.77 45.38
C VAL A 106 66.42 -41.71 44.50
N GLY A 107 65.13 -41.84 44.24
CA GLY A 107 64.39 -40.78 43.57
C GLY A 107 64.51 -39.45 44.33
N THR A 108 64.37 -38.34 43.61
CA THR A 108 64.37 -36.99 44.21
C THR A 108 63.03 -36.29 43.99
N ARG A 109 62.10 -36.90 43.26
CA ARG A 109 60.76 -36.37 43.05
C ARG A 109 59.94 -36.54 44.34
N ASN A 110 59.53 -35.43 44.93
CA ASN A 110 58.57 -35.47 46.04
C ASN A 110 57.19 -35.90 45.50
N CYS A 111 56.88 -37.19 45.58
CA CYS A 111 55.59 -37.75 45.20
C CYS A 111 54.57 -37.72 46.36
N SER A 112 54.95 -37.17 47.53
CA SER A 112 54.06 -37.08 48.70
C SER A 112 53.27 -35.77 48.78
N SER A 113 53.48 -34.82 47.85
CA SER A 113 52.62 -33.64 47.71
C SER A 113 51.58 -33.84 46.61
N THR A 114 50.32 -33.62 46.95
CA THR A 114 49.19 -33.60 46.03
C THR A 114 49.39 -32.49 45.00
N VAL A 115 49.89 -32.83 43.81
CA VAL A 115 49.82 -31.91 42.66
C VAL A 115 48.34 -31.60 42.45
N PRO A 116 47.92 -30.32 42.55
CA PRO A 116 46.51 -29.97 42.49
C PRO A 116 45.93 -30.38 41.14
N VAL A 117 44.66 -30.78 41.13
CA VAL A 117 43.93 -31.01 39.87
C VAL A 117 43.75 -29.66 39.17
N CYS A 118 43.78 -29.65 37.83
CA CYS A 118 43.50 -28.45 37.06
C CYS A 118 42.04 -28.05 37.28
N GLU A 119 41.81 -26.81 37.73
CA GLU A 119 40.49 -26.26 38.09
C GLU A 119 40.10 -25.06 37.22
N GLU A 120 41.03 -24.59 36.39
CA GLU A 120 40.86 -23.48 35.47
C GLU A 120 41.76 -23.68 34.25
N GLU A 121 41.41 -23.01 33.15
CA GLU A 121 42.14 -23.08 31.90
C GLU A 121 43.55 -22.46 32.02
N GLY A 122 44.57 -23.11 31.45
CA GLY A 122 45.94 -22.58 31.40
C GLY A 122 46.75 -22.77 32.69
N LYS A 123 46.17 -23.33 33.76
CA LYS A 123 46.87 -23.61 35.03
C LYS A 123 48.01 -24.60 34.83
N VAL A 124 49.17 -24.30 35.40
CA VAL A 124 50.36 -25.19 35.45
C VAL A 124 51.13 -24.96 36.76
N PRO A 125 51.80 -25.97 37.35
CA PRO A 125 51.64 -27.40 37.10
C PRO A 125 50.40 -27.97 37.82
N CYS A 126 49.60 -28.79 37.14
CA CYS A 126 48.42 -29.45 37.72
C CYS A 126 48.14 -30.81 37.05
N VAL A 127 47.35 -31.67 37.70
CA VAL A 127 46.89 -32.95 37.14
C VAL A 127 45.61 -32.73 36.33
N THR A 128 45.60 -33.16 35.08
CA THR A 128 44.44 -33.01 34.18
C THR A 128 43.25 -33.85 34.64
N SER A 129 42.04 -33.44 34.27
CA SER A 129 40.79 -34.16 34.55
C SER A 129 39.92 -34.23 33.30
N ASN A 130 38.77 -34.93 33.38
CA ASN A 130 37.79 -34.93 32.28
C ASN A 130 37.26 -33.53 31.96
N SER A 131 37.26 -32.62 32.95
CA SER A 131 36.85 -31.22 32.77
C SER A 131 37.97 -30.35 32.21
N TYR A 132 39.23 -30.74 32.39
CA TYR A 132 40.43 -30.00 31.98
C TYR A 132 41.44 -30.95 31.36
N VAL A 133 41.20 -31.28 30.10
CA VAL A 133 41.99 -32.22 29.28
C VAL A 133 43.23 -31.50 28.73
N PRO A 134 44.40 -32.17 28.65
CA PRO A 134 45.60 -31.53 28.12
C PRO A 134 45.49 -31.25 26.62
N VAL A 135 46.06 -30.13 26.20
CA VAL A 135 46.16 -29.71 24.79
C VAL A 135 47.62 -29.42 24.45
N ASN A 136 48.01 -29.61 23.19
CA ASN A 136 49.35 -29.24 22.73
C ASN A 136 49.43 -27.71 22.53
N ALA A 137 50.04 -27.03 23.49
CA ALA A 137 50.19 -25.58 23.46
C ALA A 137 50.97 -25.08 22.22
N GLY A 138 51.99 -25.82 21.76
CA GLY A 138 52.74 -25.47 20.55
C GLY A 138 51.87 -25.47 19.29
N SER A 139 50.99 -26.46 19.15
CA SER A 139 50.01 -26.51 18.05
C SER A 139 48.98 -25.39 18.14
N LEU A 140 48.56 -25.03 19.36
CA LEU A 140 47.60 -23.93 19.56
C LEU A 140 48.23 -22.56 19.25
N VAL A 141 49.50 -22.33 19.60
CA VAL A 141 50.23 -21.11 19.22
C VAL A 141 50.30 -20.98 17.69
N ALA A 142 50.52 -22.08 16.97
CA ALA A 142 50.52 -22.08 15.51
C ALA A 142 49.13 -21.85 14.87
N LEU A 143 48.05 -21.92 15.67
CA LEU A 143 46.66 -21.71 15.25
C LEU A 143 46.03 -20.48 15.92
N ALA A 144 46.82 -19.62 16.57
CA ALA A 144 46.31 -18.46 17.29
C ALA A 144 45.50 -17.52 16.38
N ASP A 145 45.86 -17.45 15.08
CA ASP A 145 45.17 -16.72 14.02
C ASP A 145 43.80 -17.29 13.62
N LYS A 146 43.44 -18.47 14.12
CA LYS A 146 42.12 -19.09 13.95
C LYS A 146 41.27 -19.03 15.21
N ILE A 147 41.82 -18.57 16.33
CA ILE A 147 41.11 -18.38 17.60
C ILE A 147 40.73 -16.91 17.70
N ARG A 148 39.45 -16.63 18.00
CA ARG A 148 38.94 -15.26 18.09
C ARG A 148 39.69 -14.47 19.18
N SER A 149 40.04 -13.23 18.84
CA SER A 149 40.66 -12.30 19.77
C SER A 149 39.81 -12.11 21.02
N GLY A 150 40.46 -12.06 22.18
CA GLY A 150 39.81 -12.05 23.49
C GLY A 150 39.34 -13.42 24.01
N THR A 151 39.54 -14.51 23.24
CA THR A 151 39.35 -15.90 23.70
C THR A 151 40.70 -16.56 23.94
N SER A 152 40.82 -17.36 25.01
CA SER A 152 41.97 -18.26 25.20
C SER A 152 41.56 -19.71 25.04
N ILE A 153 42.50 -20.55 24.58
CA ILE A 153 42.38 -22.01 24.65
C ILE A 153 43.71 -22.56 25.18
N GLY A 154 43.67 -23.27 26.30
CA GLY A 154 44.86 -23.84 26.94
C GLY A 154 45.89 -22.78 27.34
N GLY A 155 45.45 -21.56 27.66
CA GLY A 155 46.32 -20.43 27.96
C GLY A 155 46.89 -19.69 26.74
N VAL A 156 46.59 -20.13 25.51
CA VAL A 156 46.98 -19.44 24.28
C VAL A 156 45.89 -18.44 23.88
N LEU A 157 46.23 -17.16 23.82
CA LEU A 157 45.31 -16.10 23.40
C LEU A 157 45.14 -16.08 21.88
N GLY A 158 43.89 -16.01 21.41
CA GLY A 158 43.56 -15.86 20.00
C GLY A 158 43.90 -14.48 19.44
N THR A 159 44.17 -14.41 18.14
CA THR A 159 44.51 -13.18 17.42
C THR A 159 43.53 -12.87 16.27
N LEU A 160 42.57 -13.75 15.97
CA LEU A 160 41.57 -13.53 14.92
C LEU A 160 40.60 -12.42 15.32
N ARG A 161 40.75 -11.24 14.71
CA ARG A 161 39.90 -10.08 14.98
C ARG A 161 38.50 -10.19 14.36
N ASP A 162 37.60 -9.35 14.83
CA ASP A 162 36.31 -9.14 14.18
C ASP A 162 36.48 -8.24 12.94
N CYS A 163 35.60 -8.42 11.95
CA CYS A 163 35.59 -7.58 10.75
C CYS A 163 35.10 -6.16 11.10
N SER A 164 35.75 -5.13 10.57
CA SER A 164 35.46 -3.72 10.93
C SER A 164 35.12 -2.81 9.74
N VAL A 165 35.35 -3.27 8.51
CA VAL A 165 35.07 -2.53 7.28
C VAL A 165 34.47 -3.47 6.22
N ASP A 166 33.81 -2.90 5.20
CA ASP A 166 33.28 -3.67 4.07
C ASP A 166 34.42 -4.30 3.25
N GLY A 167 34.25 -5.57 2.86
CA GLY A 167 35.26 -6.31 2.09
C GLY A 167 36.45 -6.82 2.90
N ASP A 168 36.41 -6.68 4.22
CA ASP A 168 37.42 -7.23 5.11
C ASP A 168 37.48 -8.76 5.05
N VAL A 169 38.69 -9.33 5.16
CA VAL A 169 38.94 -10.78 5.03
C VAL A 169 39.80 -11.30 6.18
N GLY A 170 39.69 -12.60 6.47
CA GLY A 170 40.46 -13.21 7.55
C GLY A 170 40.05 -12.70 8.93
N CYS A 171 38.75 -12.45 9.13
CA CYS A 171 38.17 -11.94 10.36
C CYS A 171 36.84 -12.65 10.65
N VAL A 172 36.33 -12.54 11.87
CA VAL A 172 35.00 -13.07 12.23
C VAL A 172 33.92 -12.07 11.84
N ALA A 173 32.95 -12.50 11.04
CA ALA A 173 31.76 -11.70 10.75
C ALA A 173 30.82 -11.71 11.97
N VAL A 174 30.59 -10.55 12.56
CA VAL A 174 29.75 -10.39 13.76
C VAL A 174 28.56 -9.51 13.43
N GLY A 175 27.36 -10.05 13.64
CA GLY A 175 26.10 -9.34 13.40
C GLY A 175 25.79 -8.27 14.46
N PRO A 176 24.83 -7.37 14.19
CA PRO A 176 23.98 -7.34 13.00
C PRO A 176 24.61 -6.60 11.80
N THR A 177 25.74 -5.92 11.99
CA THR A 177 26.35 -5.04 10.98
C THR A 177 27.13 -5.78 9.90
N PHE A 178 27.73 -6.93 10.21
CA PHE A 178 28.47 -7.75 9.26
C PHE A 178 27.87 -9.16 9.19
N ALA A 179 27.65 -9.66 7.97
CA ALA A 179 27.17 -11.00 7.71
C ALA A 179 28.03 -11.67 6.63
N ALA A 180 28.25 -12.98 6.77
CA ALA A 180 28.94 -13.75 5.75
C ALA A 180 28.05 -13.86 4.49
N ALA A 181 28.64 -13.61 3.32
CA ALA A 181 27.94 -13.68 2.04
C ALA A 181 28.68 -14.62 1.07
N VAL A 182 27.91 -15.34 0.26
CA VAL A 182 28.46 -16.12 -0.86
C VAL A 182 28.83 -15.16 -1.99
N THR A 183 30.09 -15.13 -2.37
CA THR A 183 30.62 -14.21 -3.38
C THR A 183 30.27 -14.62 -4.81
N SER A 184 30.00 -15.91 -5.03
CA SER A 184 29.65 -16.45 -6.35
C SER A 184 28.33 -15.87 -6.86
N GLY A 185 28.39 -15.23 -8.04
CA GLY A 185 27.24 -14.59 -8.68
C GLY A 185 26.82 -13.25 -8.07
N ALA A 186 27.46 -12.79 -6.99
CA ALA A 186 27.11 -11.54 -6.32
C ALA A 186 27.33 -10.30 -7.21
N SER A 187 28.40 -10.28 -8.01
CA SER A 187 28.70 -9.17 -8.93
C SER A 187 27.53 -8.85 -9.87
N SER A 188 26.85 -9.86 -10.43
CA SER A 188 25.69 -9.69 -11.31
C SER A 188 24.46 -9.09 -10.64
N LYS A 189 24.38 -9.16 -9.30
CA LYS A 189 23.25 -8.65 -8.49
C LYS A 189 23.53 -7.28 -7.88
N ILE A 190 24.79 -6.84 -7.87
CA ILE A 190 25.20 -5.53 -7.38
C ILE A 190 25.26 -4.59 -8.58
N ILE A 191 24.63 -3.42 -8.48
CA ILE A 191 24.58 -2.44 -9.56
C ILE A 191 26.00 -1.98 -9.92
N SER A 192 26.31 -1.88 -11.21
CA SER A 192 27.61 -1.42 -11.71
C SER A 192 28.00 -0.06 -11.10
N GLY A 193 29.23 0.03 -10.60
CA GLY A 193 29.75 1.20 -9.87
C GLY A 193 29.55 1.15 -8.35
N GLN A 194 28.80 0.16 -7.83
CA GLN A 194 28.69 -0.10 -6.40
C GLN A 194 29.63 -1.23 -5.96
N ILE A 195 29.98 -1.24 -4.67
CA ILE A 195 30.77 -2.30 -4.02
C ILE A 195 29.97 -2.79 -2.80
N LEU A 196 29.89 -4.11 -2.62
CA LEU A 196 29.32 -4.73 -1.42
C LEU A 196 30.16 -5.95 -1.04
N ALA A 197 30.58 -6.02 0.22
CA ALA A 197 31.51 -7.03 0.72
C ALA A 197 32.79 -7.13 -0.14
N GLY A 198 33.30 -5.99 -0.62
CA GLY A 198 34.48 -5.94 -1.50
C GLY A 198 34.23 -6.44 -2.94
N ILE A 199 33.00 -6.81 -3.31
CA ILE A 199 32.65 -7.27 -4.66
C ILE A 199 32.14 -6.08 -5.47
N SER A 200 32.80 -5.80 -6.59
CA SER A 200 32.33 -4.80 -7.55
C SER A 200 31.12 -5.30 -8.34
N GLY A 201 30.10 -4.46 -8.43
CA GLY A 201 28.91 -4.74 -9.21
C GLY A 201 29.15 -4.74 -10.73
N THR A 202 28.49 -5.66 -11.41
CA THR A 202 28.36 -5.72 -12.87
C THR A 202 26.89 -5.76 -13.29
N GLY A 203 25.96 -5.66 -12.35
CA GLY A 203 24.54 -5.56 -12.62
C GLY A 203 24.22 -4.30 -13.43
N SER A 204 23.30 -4.40 -14.37
CA SER A 204 22.90 -3.27 -15.21
C SER A 204 22.53 -2.06 -14.35
N THR A 205 23.09 -0.91 -14.66
CA THR A 205 22.56 0.36 -14.14
C THR A 205 21.13 0.51 -14.63
N LEU A 206 20.27 1.07 -13.78
CA LEU A 206 18.95 1.51 -14.21
C LEU A 206 19.11 2.42 -15.45
N PRO A 207 18.31 2.27 -16.52
CA PRO A 207 18.38 3.19 -17.66
C PRO A 207 18.22 4.64 -17.19
N ALA A 208 18.99 5.55 -17.78
CA ALA A 208 18.87 6.98 -17.45
C ALA A 208 17.45 7.50 -17.72
N SER A 209 17.05 8.60 -17.08
CA SER A 209 15.77 9.24 -17.36
C SER A 209 15.71 9.77 -18.81
N CYS A 210 14.57 9.64 -19.48
CA CYS A 210 14.38 10.25 -20.79
C CYS A 210 14.41 11.79 -20.67
N LEU A 211 15.16 12.45 -21.57
CA LEU A 211 15.36 13.91 -21.61
C LEU A 211 14.67 14.61 -22.79
N SER A 212 14.07 13.82 -23.70
CA SER A 212 13.36 14.32 -24.88
C SER A 212 12.24 13.35 -25.26
N ASP A 213 11.23 13.86 -25.96
CA ASP A 213 10.17 13.03 -26.51
C ASP A 213 10.73 12.06 -27.57
N GLY A 214 10.29 10.80 -27.52
CA GLY A 214 10.79 9.75 -28.40
C GLY A 214 12.17 9.19 -28.07
N ALA A 215 12.78 9.61 -26.96
CA ALA A 215 14.02 8.99 -26.48
C ALA A 215 13.82 7.50 -26.19
N THR A 216 14.81 6.68 -26.56
CA THR A 216 14.82 5.23 -26.34
C THR A 216 15.91 4.84 -25.36
N ALA A 217 15.82 3.63 -24.79
CA ALA A 217 16.79 3.11 -23.81
C ALA A 217 16.92 3.98 -22.55
N CYS A 218 15.82 4.60 -22.14
CA CYS A 218 15.70 5.45 -20.97
C CYS A 218 14.41 5.13 -20.21
N MET A 219 14.33 5.51 -18.93
CA MET A 219 13.09 5.40 -18.15
C MET A 219 12.21 6.64 -18.35
N ALA A 220 10.92 6.43 -18.56
CA ALA A 220 9.92 7.49 -18.56
C ALA A 220 9.88 8.22 -17.21
N THR A 221 9.60 9.52 -17.25
CA THR A 221 9.50 10.38 -16.06
C THR A 221 8.17 11.13 -16.07
N ALA A 222 7.88 11.89 -15.02
CA ALA A 222 6.71 12.77 -15.01
C ALA A 222 6.75 13.84 -16.12
N SER A 223 7.95 14.30 -16.50
CA SER A 223 8.13 15.27 -17.59
C SER A 223 8.10 14.63 -18.98
N PHE A 224 8.41 13.35 -19.09
CA PHE A 224 8.37 12.55 -20.31
C PHE A 224 7.66 11.22 -20.04
N PRO A 225 6.33 11.24 -19.88
CA PRO A 225 5.56 10.05 -19.58
C PRO A 225 5.54 9.09 -20.77
N ALA A 226 5.41 7.78 -20.49
CA ALA A 226 5.24 6.77 -21.53
C ALA A 226 3.86 6.89 -22.18
N ALA A 227 3.78 6.66 -23.49
CA ALA A 227 2.53 6.57 -24.23
C ALA A 227 2.43 5.21 -24.96
N ASP A 228 1.23 4.63 -25.00
CA ASP A 228 0.97 3.38 -25.72
C ASP A 228 0.82 3.66 -27.22
N ARG A 229 1.86 3.34 -27.98
CA ARG A 229 1.92 3.54 -29.43
C ARG A 229 0.98 2.61 -30.22
N SER A 230 0.33 1.64 -29.58
CA SER A 230 -0.72 0.84 -30.24
C SER A 230 -2.06 1.58 -30.32
N ALA A 231 -2.26 2.62 -29.49
CA ALA A 231 -3.51 3.37 -29.43
C ALA A 231 -3.58 4.55 -30.41
N PHE A 232 -2.46 4.94 -31.03
CA PHE A 232 -2.40 6.07 -31.97
C PHE A 232 -1.25 5.94 -32.97
N GLY A 233 -1.41 6.56 -34.13
CA GLY A 233 -0.36 6.77 -35.12
C GLY A 233 -0.18 8.24 -35.47
N GLY A 234 0.65 8.51 -36.48
CA GLY A 234 0.88 9.88 -36.94
C GLY A 234 -0.40 10.58 -37.42
N ALA A 235 -1.33 9.84 -38.01
CA ALA A 235 -2.60 10.39 -38.49
C ALA A 235 -3.52 10.92 -37.36
N ASP A 236 -3.31 10.48 -36.12
CA ASP A 236 -4.09 10.92 -34.95
C ASP A 236 -3.48 12.15 -34.28
N ILE A 237 -2.22 12.49 -34.61
CA ILE A 237 -1.47 13.58 -33.99
C ILE A 237 -1.38 14.76 -34.97
N ARG A 238 -1.69 15.96 -34.47
CA ARG A 238 -1.56 17.22 -35.23
C ARG A 238 -0.16 17.38 -35.81
N SER A 239 -0.08 17.70 -37.10
CA SER A 239 1.17 18.05 -37.78
C SER A 239 1.94 19.12 -37.00
N GLY A 240 3.23 18.88 -36.78
CA GLY A 240 4.11 19.73 -35.96
C GLY A 240 4.19 19.35 -34.48
N ILE A 241 3.34 18.43 -34.01
CA ILE A 241 3.43 17.84 -32.66
C ILE A 241 4.06 16.45 -32.76
N THR A 242 4.84 16.05 -31.75
CA THR A 242 5.35 14.68 -31.59
C THR A 242 4.91 14.16 -30.22
N ILE A 243 4.45 12.91 -30.16
CA ILE A 243 4.08 12.22 -28.91
C ILE A 243 4.78 10.86 -28.89
N ALA A 244 5.59 10.60 -27.87
CA ALA A 244 6.37 9.37 -27.72
C ALA A 244 7.16 9.00 -28.99
N GLY A 245 7.73 10.02 -29.66
CA GLY A 245 8.51 9.86 -30.88
C GLY A 245 7.68 9.62 -32.16
N VAL A 246 6.35 9.66 -32.09
CA VAL A 246 5.48 9.60 -33.27
C VAL A 246 5.19 11.03 -33.74
N SER A 247 5.72 11.39 -34.91
CA SER A 247 5.43 12.69 -35.53
C SER A 247 3.99 12.75 -36.05
N GLY A 248 3.32 13.87 -35.79
CA GLY A 248 1.99 14.13 -36.30
C GLY A 248 1.95 14.35 -37.81
N LEU A 249 0.96 13.73 -38.43
CA LEU A 249 0.62 13.82 -39.86
C LEU A 249 -0.75 14.45 -40.07
N LEU A 250 -1.53 14.68 -39.01
CA LEU A 250 -2.84 15.34 -39.11
C LEU A 250 -2.65 16.81 -39.49
N SER A 251 -2.63 17.09 -40.79
CA SER A 251 -2.49 18.44 -41.33
C SER A 251 -3.84 19.14 -41.36
N GLY A 252 -3.94 20.26 -40.64
CA GLY A 252 -5.09 21.15 -40.65
C GLY A 252 -6.25 20.61 -39.82
N ALA A 253 -6.62 21.34 -38.77
CA ALA A 253 -8.03 21.30 -38.39
C ALA A 253 -8.84 21.69 -39.64
N PRO A 254 -9.99 21.06 -39.93
CA PRO A 254 -10.85 21.51 -41.01
C PRO A 254 -11.07 23.02 -40.89
N GLY A 255 -11.07 23.74 -42.02
CA GLY A 255 -11.28 25.19 -42.00
C GLY A 255 -12.57 25.57 -41.28
N ALA A 256 -12.69 26.80 -40.80
CA ALA A 256 -13.95 27.28 -40.23
C ALA A 256 -15.04 27.28 -41.30
N CYS A 257 -16.26 26.88 -40.94
CA CYS A 257 -17.40 26.96 -41.86
C CYS A 257 -17.64 28.42 -42.27
N THR A 258 -17.85 28.66 -43.57
CA THR A 258 -18.10 30.00 -44.16
C THR A 258 -19.48 30.15 -44.79
N THR A 259 -20.28 29.09 -44.82
CA THR A 259 -21.64 29.07 -45.37
C THR A 259 -22.54 28.17 -44.52
N ASP A 260 -23.84 28.47 -44.49
CA ASP A 260 -24.84 27.65 -43.79
C ASP A 260 -24.91 26.23 -44.39
N GLY A 261 -25.05 25.22 -43.54
CA GLY A 261 -25.17 23.82 -43.96
C GLY A 261 -23.89 23.16 -44.49
N ALA A 262 -22.73 23.84 -44.44
CA ALA A 262 -21.44 23.26 -44.84
C ALA A 262 -21.07 22.03 -43.98
N THR A 263 -20.37 21.07 -44.59
CA THR A 263 -19.88 19.84 -43.93
C THR A 263 -18.35 19.79 -44.01
N GLY A 264 -17.73 19.03 -43.10
CA GLY A 264 -16.26 18.89 -43.09
C GLY A 264 -15.50 20.17 -42.73
N CYS A 265 -16.09 21.04 -41.92
CA CYS A 265 -15.52 22.28 -41.41
C CYS A 265 -15.78 22.38 -39.90
N ILE A 266 -15.02 23.21 -39.17
CA ILE A 266 -15.27 23.48 -37.74
C ILE A 266 -16.24 24.66 -37.57
N THR A 267 -17.02 24.63 -36.50
CA THR A 267 -17.93 25.73 -36.16
C THR A 267 -17.17 27.03 -35.89
N SER A 268 -17.85 28.16 -36.10
CA SER A 268 -17.33 29.49 -35.76
C SER A 268 -18.41 30.32 -35.09
N LEU A 269 -18.07 31.52 -34.63
CA LEU A 269 -19.05 32.46 -34.05
C LEU A 269 -20.20 32.78 -35.04
N ASN A 270 -19.87 32.87 -36.34
CA ASN A 270 -20.84 33.18 -37.39
C ASN A 270 -21.60 31.92 -37.89
N PHE A 271 -21.07 30.72 -37.62
CA PHE A 271 -21.63 29.44 -38.05
C PHE A 271 -21.60 28.43 -36.90
N PRO A 272 -22.45 28.60 -35.87
CA PRO A 272 -22.56 27.66 -34.75
C PRO A 272 -23.25 26.36 -35.18
N ALA A 273 -23.00 25.27 -34.47
CA ALA A 273 -23.69 24.00 -34.70
C ALA A 273 -25.14 24.04 -34.18
N VAL A 274 -26.03 23.33 -34.86
CA VAL A 274 -27.41 23.06 -34.45
C VAL A 274 -27.70 21.57 -34.52
N ASP A 275 -28.43 21.05 -33.53
CA ASP A 275 -28.91 19.68 -33.54
C ASP A 275 -30.05 19.53 -34.56
N LYS A 276 -29.76 18.88 -35.69
CA LYS A 276 -30.76 18.67 -36.76
C LYS A 276 -31.83 17.65 -36.37
N LEU A 277 -31.53 16.71 -35.47
CA LEU A 277 -32.46 15.64 -35.11
C LEU A 277 -33.52 16.14 -34.14
N ASP A 278 -33.13 16.93 -33.13
CA ASP A 278 -34.06 17.48 -32.15
C ASP A 278 -34.61 18.85 -32.59
N LYS A 279 -33.71 19.82 -32.84
CA LYS A 279 -34.12 21.22 -33.08
C LYS A 279 -34.65 21.48 -34.48
N LEU A 280 -34.22 20.70 -35.47
CA LEU A 280 -34.73 20.79 -36.85
C LEU A 280 -35.46 19.53 -37.31
N SER A 281 -36.05 18.78 -36.37
CA SER A 281 -36.96 17.67 -36.68
C SER A 281 -38.09 18.10 -37.64
N PRO A 282 -38.75 17.18 -38.37
CA PRO A 282 -39.86 17.53 -39.25
C PRO A 282 -40.98 18.35 -38.57
N LEU A 283 -41.23 18.12 -37.29
CA LEU A 283 -42.21 18.88 -36.50
C LEU A 283 -41.77 20.32 -36.21
N ASN A 284 -40.46 20.55 -36.02
CA ASN A 284 -39.92 21.89 -35.81
C ASN A 284 -39.66 22.62 -37.13
N ALA A 285 -39.37 21.93 -38.23
CA ALA A 285 -39.31 22.49 -39.57
C ALA A 285 -40.65 23.13 -39.99
N ALA A 286 -41.78 22.56 -39.54
CA ALA A 286 -43.12 23.13 -39.73
C ALA A 286 -43.37 24.44 -38.97
N LYS A 287 -42.46 24.88 -38.09
CA LYS A 287 -42.52 26.17 -37.39
C LYS A 287 -41.61 27.22 -38.05
N ILE A 288 -40.80 26.83 -39.03
CA ILE A 288 -39.85 27.70 -39.74
C ILE A 288 -40.46 28.02 -41.11
N ARG A 289 -40.45 29.30 -41.50
CA ARG A 289 -40.99 29.75 -42.80
C ARG A 289 -40.34 29.00 -43.96
N SER A 290 -41.13 28.65 -44.97
CA SER A 290 -40.65 27.90 -46.13
C SER A 290 -39.63 28.64 -46.99
N SER A 291 -39.53 29.96 -46.83
CA SER A 291 -38.49 30.79 -47.45
C SER A 291 -37.14 30.76 -46.72
N LEU A 292 -37.03 30.11 -45.56
CA LEU A 292 -35.80 30.07 -44.74
C LEU A 292 -35.15 28.69 -44.80
N ILE A 293 -33.82 28.70 -44.82
CA ILE A 293 -32.97 27.52 -44.70
C ILE A 293 -32.08 27.71 -43.48
N ILE A 294 -32.06 26.74 -42.57
CA ILE A 294 -31.23 26.75 -41.36
C ILE A 294 -30.46 25.44 -41.30
N ALA A 295 -29.12 25.53 -41.24
CA ALA A 295 -28.21 24.40 -41.32
C ALA A 295 -28.54 23.45 -42.49
N GLY A 296 -28.91 24.00 -43.65
CA GLY A 296 -29.30 23.23 -44.82
C GLY A 296 -30.66 22.51 -44.73
N VAL A 297 -31.47 22.75 -43.68
CA VAL A 297 -32.86 22.27 -43.59
C VAL A 297 -33.81 23.38 -44.00
N VAL A 298 -34.65 23.12 -45.00
CA VAL A 298 -35.67 24.08 -45.47
C VAL A 298 -36.87 24.05 -44.52
N GLY A 299 -37.37 25.22 -44.12
CA GLY A 299 -38.63 25.32 -43.38
C GLY A 299 -39.84 24.86 -44.21
N THR A 300 -40.96 24.57 -43.56
CA THR A 300 -42.18 24.13 -44.27
C THR A 300 -43.42 24.95 -43.91
N LEU A 301 -43.29 26.01 -43.09
CA LEU A 301 -44.38 26.90 -42.76
C LEU A 301 -44.67 27.87 -43.92
N ASN A 302 -45.78 27.65 -44.62
CA ASN A 302 -46.17 28.45 -45.77
C ASN A 302 -46.83 29.77 -45.37
N ASP A 303 -46.91 30.70 -46.33
CA ASP A 303 -47.69 31.92 -46.19
C ASP A 303 -49.18 31.64 -46.43
N CYS A 304 -50.06 32.39 -45.75
CA CYS A 304 -51.50 32.23 -45.89
C CYS A 304 -51.98 32.74 -47.26
N SER A 305 -52.68 31.90 -48.02
CA SER A 305 -53.16 32.20 -49.38
C SER A 305 -54.67 32.43 -49.50
N SER A 306 -55.44 32.16 -48.44
CA SER A 306 -56.89 32.32 -48.41
C SER A 306 -57.39 32.81 -47.06
N GLU A 307 -58.58 33.41 -47.05
CA GLU A 307 -59.31 33.72 -45.82
C GLU A 307 -59.59 32.43 -45.03
N GLY A 308 -59.45 32.48 -43.70
CA GLY A 308 -59.69 31.35 -42.82
C GLY A 308 -58.60 30.27 -42.81
N ALA A 309 -57.50 30.46 -43.54
CA ALA A 309 -56.35 29.56 -43.45
C ALA A 309 -55.72 29.60 -42.04
N ALA A 310 -55.30 28.42 -41.56
CA ALA A 310 -54.66 28.24 -40.26
C ALA A 310 -53.28 27.57 -40.43
N GLY A 311 -52.38 27.78 -39.46
CA GLY A 311 -51.05 27.17 -39.47
C GLY A 311 -50.14 27.70 -40.59
N CYS A 312 -50.30 28.97 -40.95
CA CYS A 312 -49.52 29.67 -41.97
C CYS A 312 -49.08 31.04 -41.45
N VAL A 313 -48.10 31.67 -42.12
CA VAL A 313 -47.67 33.03 -41.80
C VAL A 313 -48.52 34.04 -42.56
N ILE A 314 -49.02 35.04 -41.85
CA ILE A 314 -49.76 36.15 -42.45
C ILE A 314 -48.75 37.12 -43.09
N THR A 315 -48.82 37.25 -44.40
CA THR A 315 -47.99 38.19 -45.16
C THR A 315 -48.87 39.16 -45.94
N GLY A 316 -48.83 40.45 -45.61
CA GLY A 316 -49.50 41.49 -46.39
C GLY A 316 -51.03 41.48 -46.28
N SER A 317 -51.72 40.98 -47.30
CA SER A 317 -53.16 41.19 -47.59
C SER A 317 -54.16 40.56 -46.61
N TYR A 318 -53.68 39.79 -45.62
CA TYR A 318 -54.51 39.18 -44.60
C TYR A 318 -54.12 39.73 -43.23
N ALA A 319 -55.05 39.73 -42.27
CA ALA A 319 -54.79 40.15 -40.89
C ALA A 319 -55.17 39.04 -39.92
N ALA A 320 -54.48 38.99 -38.78
CA ALA A 320 -54.79 38.04 -37.72
C ALA A 320 -56.11 38.47 -37.05
N ALA A 321 -57.05 37.54 -36.90
CA ALA A 321 -58.32 37.79 -36.22
C ALA A 321 -58.45 36.86 -35.00
N GLN A 322 -58.91 37.42 -33.88
CA GLN A 322 -59.36 36.61 -32.74
C GLN A 322 -60.72 36.01 -33.10
N THR A 323 -60.79 34.69 -33.22
CA THR A 323 -62.01 33.98 -33.64
C THR A 323 -63.03 33.83 -32.50
N THR A 324 -62.57 33.86 -31.25
CA THR A 324 -63.42 33.79 -30.06
C THR A 324 -64.39 34.97 -30.01
N GLY A 325 -65.69 34.69 -30.00
CA GLY A 325 -66.74 35.71 -29.98
C GLY A 325 -66.94 36.47 -31.29
N ALA A 326 -66.16 36.16 -32.34
CA ALA A 326 -66.31 36.82 -33.64
C ALA A 326 -67.63 36.46 -34.34
N ALA A 327 -68.12 35.22 -34.19
CA ALA A 327 -69.39 34.78 -34.78
C ALA A 327 -70.57 35.69 -34.41
N SER A 328 -70.61 36.16 -33.16
CA SER A 328 -71.65 37.08 -32.63
C SER A 328 -71.50 38.53 -33.09
N LYS A 329 -70.51 38.83 -33.93
CA LYS A 329 -70.30 40.14 -34.56
C LYS A 329 -70.41 40.10 -36.08
N ILE A 330 -70.60 38.91 -36.65
CA ILE A 330 -70.66 38.68 -38.09
C ILE A 330 -72.10 38.25 -38.44
N LEU A 331 -72.66 38.83 -39.50
CA LEU A 331 -74.01 38.49 -39.98
C LEU A 331 -74.07 37.04 -40.46
N SER A 332 -75.18 36.37 -40.15
CA SER A 332 -75.45 35.01 -40.66
C SER A 332 -75.38 34.98 -42.19
N GLY A 333 -74.68 33.98 -42.73
CA GLY A 333 -74.38 33.86 -44.16
C GLY A 333 -73.06 34.51 -44.60
N GLN A 334 -72.43 35.34 -43.77
CA GLN A 334 -71.10 35.89 -44.00
C GLN A 334 -70.03 35.12 -43.19
N SER A 335 -68.77 35.22 -43.64
CA SER A 335 -67.60 34.76 -42.89
C SER A 335 -66.52 35.83 -42.82
N ILE A 336 -65.78 35.87 -41.72
CA ILE A 336 -64.53 36.63 -41.60
C ILE A 336 -63.51 35.75 -40.87
N ALA A 337 -62.32 35.62 -41.45
CA ALA A 337 -61.24 34.76 -40.95
C ALA A 337 -61.70 33.31 -40.72
N GLY A 338 -62.57 32.79 -41.59
CA GLY A 338 -63.13 31.44 -41.48
C GLY A 338 -64.18 31.26 -40.37
N VAL A 339 -64.53 32.32 -39.63
CA VAL A 339 -65.62 32.29 -38.64
C VAL A 339 -66.93 32.65 -39.32
N SER A 340 -67.88 31.71 -39.33
CA SER A 340 -69.24 31.95 -39.81
C SER A 340 -70.01 32.84 -38.83
N GLY A 341 -70.72 33.83 -39.36
CA GLY A 341 -71.59 34.69 -38.56
C GLY A 341 -72.84 33.99 -38.05
N ASN A 342 -73.31 34.39 -36.87
CA ASN A 342 -74.56 33.93 -36.29
C ASN A 342 -75.53 35.06 -35.93
N VAL A 343 -75.17 36.31 -36.26
CA VAL A 343 -76.06 37.46 -36.06
C VAL A 343 -77.17 37.41 -37.11
N THR A 344 -78.38 37.14 -36.68
CA THR A 344 -79.58 37.24 -37.52
C THR A 344 -80.21 38.62 -37.36
N LEU A 345 -80.57 39.26 -38.46
CA LEU A 345 -81.34 40.49 -38.42
C LEU A 345 -82.84 40.16 -38.34
N PRO A 346 -83.67 41.03 -37.74
CA PRO A 346 -85.13 40.88 -37.79
C PRO A 346 -85.65 40.79 -39.23
N THR A 347 -86.80 40.15 -39.42
CA THR A 347 -87.47 40.13 -40.73
C THR A 347 -87.96 41.54 -41.09
N ALA A 348 -87.99 41.90 -42.37
CA ALA A 348 -88.37 43.26 -42.82
C ALA A 348 -89.79 43.66 -42.36
N ALA A 349 -90.68 42.68 -42.21
CA ALA A 349 -92.04 42.87 -41.67
C ALA A 349 -92.08 43.32 -40.21
N LYS A 350 -90.97 43.24 -39.48
CA LYS A 350 -90.84 43.65 -38.08
C LYS A 350 -90.12 44.99 -37.88
N VAL A 351 -89.72 45.66 -38.97
CA VAL A 351 -89.01 46.95 -38.92
C VAL A 351 -89.85 48.04 -39.58
N LEU A 352 -89.93 49.22 -38.96
CA LEU A 352 -90.71 50.36 -39.45
C LEU A 352 -90.23 50.84 -40.82
N ASN A 353 -91.17 51.19 -41.69
CA ASN A 353 -90.93 51.56 -43.09
C ASN A 353 -90.01 52.77 -43.26
N ALA A 354 -89.93 53.65 -42.27
CA ALA A 354 -89.02 54.81 -42.30
C ALA A 354 -87.61 54.51 -41.76
N THR A 355 -87.35 53.30 -41.27
CA THR A 355 -86.06 52.91 -40.67
C THR A 355 -85.34 51.92 -41.60
N ALA A 356 -84.19 52.34 -42.13
CA ALA A 356 -83.25 51.42 -42.75
C ALA A 356 -82.51 50.65 -41.64
N TYR A 357 -82.45 49.33 -41.74
CA TYR A 357 -81.67 48.50 -40.80
C TYR A 357 -80.62 47.68 -41.54
N GLY A 358 -79.39 47.70 -41.02
CA GLY A 358 -78.18 47.20 -41.69
C GLY A 358 -77.07 48.27 -41.71
N VAL A 359 -75.90 47.92 -42.22
CA VAL A 359 -74.72 48.82 -42.28
C VAL A 359 -74.65 49.56 -43.62
N ASN A 360 -74.47 50.89 -43.56
CA ASN A 360 -74.02 51.78 -44.66
C ASN A 360 -74.60 51.51 -46.07
N GLY A 361 -75.92 51.63 -46.24
CA GLY A 361 -76.54 51.81 -47.57
C GLY A 361 -76.96 50.54 -48.32
N THR A 362 -76.72 49.35 -47.77
CA THR A 362 -77.30 48.07 -48.26
C THR A 362 -78.32 47.48 -47.30
N GLY A 363 -78.75 48.26 -46.30
CA GLY A 363 -79.79 47.84 -45.36
C GLY A 363 -81.14 47.68 -46.07
N THR A 364 -81.91 46.68 -45.67
CA THR A 364 -83.31 46.59 -46.08
C THR A 364 -84.11 47.70 -45.40
N THR A 365 -84.97 48.36 -46.17
CA THR A 365 -85.99 49.23 -45.59
C THR A 365 -87.03 48.36 -44.92
N GLY A 366 -87.44 48.71 -43.70
CA GLY A 366 -88.57 48.04 -43.07
C GLY A 366 -89.82 48.07 -43.97
N THR A 367 -90.72 47.10 -43.84
CA THR A 367 -92.00 47.13 -44.56
C THR A 367 -93.19 47.34 -43.62
N LEU A 368 -92.93 47.44 -42.31
CA LEU A 368 -93.97 47.69 -41.32
C LEU A 368 -94.42 49.14 -41.43
N THR A 369 -95.61 49.36 -41.98
CA THR A 369 -96.27 50.67 -41.97
C THR A 369 -97.28 50.68 -40.84
N LEU A 370 -97.07 51.56 -39.86
CA LEU A 370 -98.06 51.74 -38.79
C LEU A 370 -99.26 52.51 -39.37
N PRO A 371 -100.51 52.12 -39.02
CA PRO A 371 -101.67 52.96 -39.32
C PRO A 371 -101.53 54.35 -38.68
N SER A 372 -102.17 55.35 -39.29
CA SER A 372 -102.32 56.68 -38.67
C SER A 372 -102.88 56.55 -37.26
N ALA A 373 -102.40 57.36 -36.32
CA ALA A 373 -102.84 57.32 -34.92
C ALA A 373 -104.37 57.46 -34.75
N ALA A 374 -105.03 58.15 -35.69
CA ALA A 374 -106.50 58.30 -35.71
C ALA A 374 -107.25 56.99 -36.05
N ASN A 375 -106.57 55.99 -36.62
CA ASN A 375 -107.17 54.75 -37.12
C ASN A 375 -106.94 53.55 -36.18
N VAL A 376 -106.17 53.70 -35.09
CA VAL A 376 -105.91 52.59 -34.14
C VAL A 376 -106.99 52.61 -33.06
N LYS A 377 -108.15 52.00 -33.35
CA LYS A 377 -109.28 51.94 -32.39
C LYS A 377 -109.31 50.69 -31.52
N THR A 378 -108.63 49.62 -31.91
CA THR A 378 -108.47 48.38 -31.14
C THR A 378 -107.12 47.75 -31.47
N ALA A 379 -106.50 47.09 -30.48
CA ALA A 379 -105.30 46.30 -30.73
C ALA A 379 -105.68 45.07 -31.57
N SER A 380 -105.24 45.04 -32.83
CA SER A 380 -105.43 43.90 -33.74
C SER A 380 -104.09 43.21 -33.98
N ALA A 381 -104.06 41.87 -33.89
CA ALA A 381 -102.88 41.04 -34.14
C ALA A 381 -102.26 41.19 -35.53
N LEU A 382 -102.92 41.91 -36.44
CA LEU A 382 -102.39 42.28 -37.75
C LEU A 382 -101.31 43.37 -37.71
N TYR A 383 -101.21 44.14 -36.63
CA TYR A 383 -100.26 45.27 -36.53
C TYR A 383 -99.44 45.21 -35.24
N GLY A 384 -98.14 44.89 -35.36
CA GLY A 384 -97.18 44.80 -34.25
C GLY A 384 -96.98 43.39 -33.69
N GLU A 385 -95.99 43.21 -32.81
CA GLU A 385 -95.76 41.94 -32.11
C GLU A 385 -96.95 41.66 -31.17
N THR A 386 -97.54 40.47 -31.27
CA THR A 386 -98.73 40.07 -30.48
C THR A 386 -98.52 40.23 -28.97
N GLY A 387 -97.27 40.10 -28.49
CA GLY A 387 -96.91 40.27 -27.07
C GLY A 387 -96.64 41.72 -26.61
N ALA A 388 -96.61 42.70 -27.50
CA ALA A 388 -96.36 44.12 -27.20
C ALA A 388 -97.59 45.00 -27.45
N GLN A 389 -98.76 44.40 -27.66
CA GLN A 389 -100.00 45.14 -27.86
C GLN A 389 -100.40 45.89 -26.60
N LEU A 390 -100.45 47.21 -26.71
CA LEU A 390 -101.15 48.05 -25.76
C LEU A 390 -102.56 48.29 -26.31
N THR A 391 -103.58 47.78 -25.62
CA THR A 391 -104.96 48.21 -25.87
C THR A 391 -105.08 49.66 -25.43
N PRO A 392 -105.32 50.63 -26.33
CA PRO A 392 -105.52 52.01 -25.91
C PRO A 392 -106.75 52.07 -25.00
N SER A 393 -106.64 52.65 -23.81
CA SER A 393 -107.81 53.05 -23.04
C SER A 393 -108.13 54.51 -23.37
N TYR A 394 -109.33 54.75 -23.88
CA TYR A 394 -109.83 56.11 -24.09
C TYR A 394 -110.65 56.53 -22.87
N SER A 395 -110.43 57.74 -22.36
CA SER A 395 -111.23 58.32 -21.28
C SER A 395 -111.59 59.77 -21.61
N PRO A 396 -112.88 60.14 -21.64
CA PRO A 396 -114.02 59.24 -21.47
C PRO A 396 -114.11 58.24 -22.63
N ASP A 397 -114.50 57.00 -22.31
CA ASP A 397 -114.76 55.94 -23.29
C ASP A 397 -115.79 56.43 -24.31
N PHE A 398 -115.70 56.00 -25.57
CA PHE A 398 -116.56 56.52 -26.64
C PHE A 398 -118.04 56.47 -26.19
N PRO A 399 -118.85 57.51 -26.46
CA PRO A 399 -120.23 57.55 -25.99
C PRO A 399 -120.98 56.31 -26.49
N LEU A 400 -121.71 55.62 -25.61
CA LEU A 400 -122.56 54.49 -25.99
C LEU A 400 -123.45 54.90 -27.18
N ALA A 401 -123.74 53.99 -28.11
CA ALA A 401 -124.60 54.28 -29.26
C ALA A 401 -125.96 54.90 -28.85
N ALA A 402 -126.45 54.56 -27.65
CA ALA A 402 -127.64 55.16 -27.05
C ALA A 402 -127.57 56.67 -26.78
N ASN A 403 -126.36 57.23 -26.70
CA ASN A 403 -126.10 58.64 -26.44
C ASN A 403 -125.67 59.40 -27.70
N VAL A 404 -125.74 58.76 -28.86
CA VAL A 404 -125.38 59.33 -30.16
C VAL A 404 -126.64 59.42 -31.00
N ARG A 405 -126.83 60.53 -31.72
CA ARG A 405 -128.04 60.77 -32.51
C ARG A 405 -128.19 59.74 -33.63
N SER A 406 -129.42 59.43 -33.99
CA SER A 406 -129.77 58.38 -34.95
C SER A 406 -129.27 58.61 -36.38
N ASN A 407 -128.86 59.84 -36.68
CA ASN A 407 -128.21 60.23 -37.93
C ASN A 407 -126.67 60.26 -37.85
N ASP A 408 -126.10 60.04 -36.67
CA ASP A 408 -124.64 59.98 -36.44
C ASP A 408 -124.20 58.54 -36.14
N THR A 409 -122.89 58.27 -36.18
CA THR A 409 -122.31 56.96 -35.85
C THR A 409 -121.21 57.09 -34.80
N VAL A 410 -121.13 56.13 -33.87
CA VAL A 410 -119.98 55.93 -32.98
C VAL A 410 -119.44 54.51 -33.17
N ASP A 411 -118.15 54.41 -33.44
CA ASP A 411 -117.46 53.15 -33.77
C ASP A 411 -118.14 52.30 -34.86
N GLY A 412 -118.69 52.97 -35.87
CA GLY A 412 -119.36 52.31 -37.00
C GLY A 412 -120.77 51.80 -36.68
N VAL A 413 -121.26 52.01 -35.46
CA VAL A 413 -122.64 51.74 -35.04
C VAL A 413 -123.44 53.04 -35.11
N THR A 414 -124.59 53.01 -35.80
CA THR A 414 -125.51 54.14 -35.84
C THR A 414 -126.08 54.42 -34.45
N GLY A 415 -126.12 55.69 -34.08
CA GLY A 415 -126.71 56.11 -32.82
C GLY A 415 -128.18 55.70 -32.70
N THR A 416 -128.68 55.57 -31.48
CA THR A 416 -130.10 55.24 -31.24
C THR A 416 -130.85 56.35 -30.51
N LEU A 417 -130.19 57.50 -30.27
CA LEU A 417 -130.85 58.68 -29.73
C LEU A 417 -131.64 59.36 -30.85
N LEU A 418 -132.96 59.40 -30.75
CA LEU A 418 -133.81 59.99 -31.80
C LEU A 418 -133.54 61.48 -32.01
#